data_AF-A0A3D2ZCV4-F1
#
_entry.id   AF-A0A3D2ZCV4-F1
#
_cell.length_a   1.000
_cell.length_b   1.000
_cell.length_c   1.000
_cell.angle_alpha   90.00
_cell.angle_beta   90.00
_cell.angle_gamma   90.00
#
_symmetry.space_group_name_H-M   'P 1'
#
loop_
_entity.id
_entity.type
_entity.pdbx_description
1 polymer ?
#
loop_
_entity_poly.entity_id
_entity_poly.type
_entity_poly.pdbx_seq_one_letter_code
_entity_poly.pdbx_strand_id
1 'polypeptide(L)' 'MTSASPAAGGAAGTRRRVAITGLGVLAPNDNDPVAYWEALINGRSGIGKI' A
#
# COMPACT_ATOMS: atom_id res chain seq x y z
N MET A 1 28.27 22.33 8.67
CA MET A 1 26.94 22.28 8.03
C MET A 1 26.45 20.84 8.09
N THR A 2 25.17 20.65 8.44
CA THR A 2 24.63 19.52 9.22
C THR A 2 24.81 18.13 8.58
N SER A 3 25.23 17.14 9.38
CA SER A 3 25.22 15.72 9.01
C SER A 3 23.79 15.18 9.07
N ALA A 4 23.30 14.58 7.99
CA ALA A 4 21.98 13.97 7.94
C ALA A 4 21.89 12.82 8.97
N SER A 5 20.94 12.95 9.91
CA SER A 5 20.64 11.97 10.95
C SER A 5 19.94 10.73 10.36
N PRO A 6 20.27 9.49 10.77
CA PRO A 6 19.55 8.31 10.34
C PRO A 6 18.20 8.26 11.07
N ALA A 7 17.10 8.25 10.32
CA ALA A 7 15.77 8.10 10.87
C ALA A 7 15.64 6.74 11.58
N ALA A 8 15.42 6.76 12.89
CA ALA A 8 15.21 5.59 13.73
C ALA A 8 13.91 4.85 13.36
N GLY A 9 13.95 3.52 13.30
CA GLY A 9 12.75 2.76 12.95
C GLY A 9 12.76 1.23 13.03
N GLY A 10 13.54 0.59 13.90
CA GLY A 10 13.03 -0.56 14.66
C GLY A 10 13.89 -1.83 14.77
N ALA A 11 13.71 -2.47 15.93
CA ALA A 11 14.15 -3.77 16.44
C ALA A 11 15.36 -4.47 15.79
N ALA A 12 16.37 -4.72 16.63
CA ALA A 12 17.64 -5.39 16.40
C ALA A 12 17.52 -6.88 16.00
N GLY A 13 16.90 -7.15 14.87
CA GLY A 13 17.12 -8.34 14.06
C GLY A 13 17.42 -7.86 12.64
N THR A 14 18.34 -8.51 11.93
CA THR A 14 18.60 -8.22 10.51
C THR A 14 17.29 -8.33 9.72
N ARG A 15 16.62 -7.19 9.48
CA ARG A 15 15.38 -7.17 8.69
C ARG A 15 15.73 -7.47 7.25
N ARG A 16 15.35 -8.67 6.80
CA ARG A 16 15.51 -9.08 5.42
C ARG A 16 14.60 -8.21 4.54
N ARG A 17 15.18 -7.59 3.52
CA ARG A 17 14.39 -6.94 2.47
C ARG A 17 13.67 -8.03 1.68
N VAL A 18 12.36 -7.90 1.56
CA VAL A 18 11.51 -8.82 0.81
C VAL A 18 10.76 -8.00 -0.23
N ALA A 19 10.78 -8.47 -1.48
CA ALA A 19 10.02 -7.86 -2.58
C ALA A 19 8.65 -8.54 -2.68
N ILE A 20 7.62 -7.74 -2.93
CA ILE A 20 6.31 -8.25 -3.33
C ILE A 20 6.38 -8.49 -4.84
N THR A 21 6.18 -9.72 -5.28
CA THR A 21 6.28 -10.12 -6.69
C THR A 21 4.93 -10.22 -7.39
N GLY A 22 3.82 -10.10 -6.66
CA GLY A 22 2.47 -10.15 -7.21
C GLY A 22 1.43 -9.68 -6.19
N LEU A 23 0.30 -9.17 -6.71
CA LEU A 23 -0.83 -8.67 -5.94
C LEU A 23 -2.14 -9.01 -6.68
N GLY A 24 -3.17 -9.38 -5.93
CA GLY A 24 -4.54 -9.53 -6.43
C GLY A 24 -5.50 -8.76 -5.54
N VAL A 25 -6.65 -8.36 -6.10
CA VAL A 25 -7.67 -7.57 -5.38
C VAL A 25 -9.06 -8.14 -5.65
N LEU A 26 -9.90 -8.17 -4.61
CA LEU A 26 -11.33 -8.46 -4.68
C LEU A 26 -12.02 -7.48 -3.74
N ALA A 27 -12.70 -6.48 -4.29
CA ALA A 27 -13.29 -5.40 -3.51
C ALA A 27 -14.60 -4.89 -4.15
N PRO A 28 -15.50 -4.26 -3.37
CA PRO A 28 -16.79 -3.79 -3.88
C PRO A 28 -16.69 -2.73 -4.98
N ASN A 29 -15.56 -2.02 -5.05
CA ASN A 29 -15.32 -0.98 -6.03
C ASN A 29 -14.59 -1.49 -7.28
N ASP A 30 -13.84 -2.60 -7.23
CA ASP A 30 -13.23 -3.29 -8.39
C ASP A 30 -12.50 -4.58 -7.97
N ASN A 31 -12.33 -5.53 -8.91
CA ASN A 31 -11.66 -6.84 -8.69
C ASN A 31 -10.34 -7.00 -9.46
N ASP A 32 -9.77 -5.89 -9.91
CA ASP A 32 -8.47 -5.82 -10.58
C ASP A 32 -7.59 -4.79 -9.84
N PRO A 33 -6.30 -5.07 -9.57
CA PRO A 33 -5.46 -4.15 -8.82
C PRO A 33 -5.33 -2.76 -9.45
N VAL A 34 -5.31 -2.66 -10.78
CA VAL A 34 -5.17 -1.38 -11.48
C VAL A 34 -6.47 -0.59 -11.37
N ALA A 35 -7.61 -1.23 -11.67
CA ALA A 35 -8.92 -0.60 -11.57
C ALA A 35 -9.26 -0.18 -10.13
N TYR A 36 -8.93 -1.04 -9.16
CA TYR A 36 -9.09 -0.73 -7.73
C TYR A 36 -8.25 0.47 -7.31
N TRP A 37 -6.98 0.54 -7.73
CA TRP A 37 -6.12 1.69 -7.43
C TRP A 37 -6.69 2.97 -8.04
N GLU A 38 -7.12 2.92 -9.30
CA GLU A 38 -7.80 4.03 -9.96
C GLU A 38 -9.05 4.47 -9.19
N ALA A 39 -9.83 3.53 -8.63
CA ALA A 39 -10.99 3.85 -7.82
C ALA A 39 -10.60 4.62 -6.55
N LEU A 40 -9.53 4.20 -5.88
CA LEU A 40 -9.05 4.86 -4.67
C LEU A 40 -8.54 6.28 -4.93
N ILE A 41 -7.69 6.48 -5.94
CA ILE A 41 -7.10 7.81 -6.21
C ILE A 41 -8.16 8.82 -6.69
N ASN A 42 -9.25 8.34 -7.28
CA ASN A 42 -10.39 9.16 -7.69
C ASN A 42 -11.49 9.27 -6.61
N GLY A 43 -11.26 8.72 -5.41
CA GLY A 43 -12.22 8.79 -4.30
C GLY A 43 -13.54 8.04 -4.55
N ARG A 44 -13.56 7.04 -5.43
CA ARG A 44 -14.75 6.22 -5.71
C ARG A 44 -14.98 5.22 -4.58
N SER A 45 -16.15 5.29 -3.94
CA SER A 45 -16.59 4.34 -2.92
C SER A 45 -17.33 3.16 -3.56
N GLY A 46 -17.10 1.95 -3.05
CA GLY A 46 -17.87 0.74 -3.40
C GLY A 46 -19.02 0.44 -2.45
N ILE A 47 -19.33 1.32 -1.49
CA ILE A 47 -20.40 1.11 -0.51
C ILE A 47 -21.74 1.50 -1.14
N GLY A 48 -22.66 0.54 -1.25
CA GLY A 48 -24.05 0.74 -1.69
C GLY A 48 -25.03 1.03 -0.54
N LYS A 49 -26.27 1.38 -0.89
CA LYS A 49 -27.38 1.44 0.09
C LYS A 49 -27.68 0.05 0.65
N ILE A 50 -28.11 0.03 1.91
CA ILE A 50 -28.63 -1.14 2.63
C ILE A 50 -30.15 -1.07 2.60
#